data_AF-L8F141-F1
#
_entry.id   AF-L8F141-F1
#
_cell.length_a   1.000
_cell.length_b   1.000
_cell.length_c   1.000
_cell.angle_alpha   90.00
_cell.angle_beta   90.00
_cell.angle_gamma   90.00
#
_symmetry.space_group_name_H-M   'P 1'
#
loop_
_entity.id
_entity.type
_entity.pdbx_description
1 polymer ?
#
loop_
_entity_poly.entity_id
_entity_poly.type
_entity_poly.pdbx_seq_one_letter_code
_entity_poly.pdbx_strand_id
1 'polypeptide(L)'
;MHDPTTPGPDPDSAQDPAGAQPPDGVGYAVAEEVVGRVIAWYSQRIQEERRAGAAPQRLEDLVARRRACVEDRHRLEEAGPEEVARITALYAARLKELEVPGPQ
;
A
#
# COMPACT_ATOMS: atom_id res chain seq x y z
N MET A 1 -9.48 43.52 -50.27
CA MET A 1 -8.57 42.38 -50.15
C MET A 1 -7.95 42.40 -48.76
N HIS A 2 -8.50 41.57 -47.86
CA HIS A 2 -7.96 40.99 -46.62
C HIS A 2 -9.05 40.92 -45.53
N ASP A 3 -9.38 39.66 -45.21
CA ASP A 3 -10.40 39.13 -44.31
C ASP A 3 -9.83 39.00 -42.87
N PRO A 4 -10.63 39.22 -41.80
CA PRO A 4 -10.18 39.02 -40.43
C PRO A 4 -10.47 37.58 -39.99
N THR A 5 -9.52 36.67 -40.23
CA THR A 5 -9.53 35.37 -39.54
C THR A 5 -8.91 35.52 -38.16
N THR A 6 -9.78 35.48 -37.16
CA THR A 6 -9.45 35.07 -35.79
C THR A 6 -9.30 33.54 -35.79
N PRO A 7 -8.12 32.95 -35.53
CA PRO A 7 -8.06 31.55 -35.12
C PRO A 7 -8.57 31.48 -33.68
N GLY A 8 -9.64 30.71 -33.46
CA GLY A 8 -10.13 30.40 -32.11
C GLY A 8 -9.08 29.63 -31.30
N PRO A 9 -9.21 29.57 -29.96
CA PRO A 9 -8.37 28.69 -29.16
C PRO A 9 -8.65 27.25 -29.56
N ASP A 10 -7.64 26.55 -30.08
CA ASP A 10 -7.68 25.11 -30.33
C ASP A 10 -7.98 24.37 -29.02
N PRO A 11 -9.04 23.55 -28.93
CA PRO A 11 -9.25 22.61 -27.83
C PRO A 11 -8.49 21.30 -28.08
N ASP A 12 -7.23 21.40 -28.53
CA ASP A 12 -6.40 20.24 -28.92
C ASP A 12 -4.94 20.43 -28.48
N SER A 13 -4.69 21.03 -27.32
CA SER A 13 -3.54 20.57 -26.52
C SER A 13 -4.05 19.41 -25.69
N ALA A 14 -4.08 18.26 -26.36
CA ALA A 14 -4.31 16.95 -25.82
C ALA A 14 -3.82 16.90 -24.37
N GLN A 15 -4.77 16.83 -23.45
CA GLN A 15 -4.59 16.02 -22.27
C GLN A 15 -4.09 14.67 -22.79
N ASP A 16 -2.80 14.43 -22.70
CA ASP A 16 -2.27 13.09 -22.70
C ASP A 16 -2.75 12.47 -21.37
N PRO A 17 -3.72 11.55 -21.36
CA PRO A 17 -4.09 10.80 -20.16
C PRO A 17 -3.38 9.44 -20.22
N ALA A 18 -2.17 9.40 -20.77
CA ALA A 18 -1.49 8.17 -21.14
C ALA A 18 0.02 8.29 -20.96
N GLY A 19 0.44 8.93 -19.86
CA GLY A 19 1.61 8.48 -19.13
C GLY A 19 1.33 7.06 -18.67
N ALA A 20 1.54 6.09 -19.57
CA ALA A 20 1.36 4.68 -19.35
C ALA A 20 2.01 4.32 -18.02
N GLN A 21 1.18 4.14 -16.99
CA GLN A 21 1.65 3.50 -15.78
C GLN A 21 2.18 2.14 -16.23
N PRO A 22 3.44 1.80 -15.91
CA PRO A 22 3.94 0.47 -16.21
C PRO A 22 2.98 -0.56 -15.59
N PRO A 23 2.80 -1.74 -16.20
CA PRO A 23 1.98 -2.81 -15.63
C PRO A 23 2.45 -3.23 -14.22
N ASP A 24 3.65 -2.81 -13.81
CA ASP A 24 4.19 -2.96 -12.46
C ASP A 24 3.46 -2.09 -11.41
N GLY A 25 2.78 -1.01 -11.83
CA GLY A 25 2.06 -0.10 -10.95
C GLY A 25 0.83 -0.73 -10.28
N VAL A 26 0.16 -1.69 -10.93
CA VAL A 26 -0.97 -2.40 -10.32
C VAL A 26 -0.50 -3.40 -9.26
N GLY A 27 0.63 -4.08 -9.51
CA GLY A 27 1.23 -4.98 -8.53
C GLY A 27 1.72 -4.23 -7.30
N TYR A 28 2.36 -3.08 -7.52
CA TYR A 28 2.80 -2.18 -6.45
C TYR A 28 1.63 -1.65 -5.61
N ALA A 29 0.58 -1.14 -6.25
CA ALA A 29 -0.59 -0.62 -5.53
C ALA A 29 -1.27 -1.69 -4.66
N VAL A 30 -1.38 -2.93 -5.18
CA VAL A 30 -1.90 -4.06 -4.42
C VAL A 30 -0.96 -4.42 -3.25
N ALA A 31 0.36 -4.41 -3.46
CA ALA A 31 1.33 -4.68 -2.40
C ALA A 31 1.23 -3.66 -1.26
N GLU A 32 1.17 -2.37 -1.60
CA GLU A 32 0.99 -1.30 -0.62
C GLU A 32 -0.32 -1.42 0.14
N GLU A 33 -1.43 -1.76 -0.54
CA GLU A 33 -2.72 -1.97 0.11
C GLU A 33 -2.67 -3.13 1.11
N VAL A 34 -2.13 -4.29 0.68
CA VAL A 34 -2.05 -5.49 1.52
C VAL A 34 -1.14 -5.26 2.73
N VAL A 35 0.04 -4.68 2.54
CA VAL A 35 0.95 -4.33 3.64
C VAL A 35 0.33 -3.28 4.56
N GLY A 36 -0.36 -2.29 3.99
CA GLY A 36 -1.11 -1.26 4.72
C GLY A 36 -2.19 -1.86 5.63
N ARG A 37 -2.96 -2.85 5.14
CA ARG A 37 -3.96 -3.57 5.95
C ARG A 37 -3.33 -4.31 7.13
N VAL A 38 -2.19 -4.96 6.94
CA VAL A 38 -1.47 -5.64 8.03
C VAL A 38 -0.95 -4.64 9.08
N ILE A 39 -0.42 -3.50 8.65
CA ILE A 39 0.00 -2.41 9.56
C ILE A 39 -1.20 -1.88 10.35
N ALA A 40 -2.35 -1.68 9.70
CA ALA A 40 -3.58 -1.24 10.35
C ALA A 40 -4.08 -2.26 11.38
N TRP A 41 -4.04 -3.55 11.05
CA TRP A 41 -4.40 -4.65 11.96
C TRP A 41 -3.52 -4.64 13.21
N TYR A 42 -2.19 -4.57 13.06
CA TYR A 42 -1.28 -4.48 14.22
C TYR A 42 -1.53 -3.23 15.05
N SER A 43 -1.82 -2.10 14.41
CA SER A 43 -2.12 -0.85 15.11
C SER A 43 -3.39 -0.98 15.95
N GLN A 44 -4.44 -1.61 15.41
CA GLN A 44 -5.67 -1.90 16.15
C GLN A 44 -5.39 -2.86 17.31
N ARG A 45 -4.66 -3.95 17.07
CA ARG A 45 -4.29 -4.93 18.09
C ARG A 45 -3.50 -4.32 19.24
N ILE A 46 -2.52 -3.46 18.96
CA ILE A 46 -1.75 -2.73 19.99
C ILE A 46 -2.69 -1.90 20.87
N GLN A 47 -3.67 -1.21 20.27
CA GLN A 47 -4.62 -0.40 21.04
C GLN A 47 -5.60 -1.24 21.86
N GLU A 48 -6.00 -2.41 21.37
CA GLU A 48 -6.81 -3.37 22.12
C GLU A 48 -6.03 -3.93 23.31
N GLU A 49 -4.83 -4.45 23.08
CA GLU A 49 -3.96 -5.00 24.13
C GLU A 49 -3.58 -3.94 25.16
N ARG A 50 -3.33 -2.70 24.74
CA ARG A 50 -3.07 -1.56 25.64
C ARG A 50 -4.29 -1.25 26.51
N ARG A 51 -5.50 -1.31 25.95
CA ARG A 51 -6.76 -1.12 26.70
C ARG A 51 -7.06 -2.30 27.63
N ALA A 52 -6.67 -3.51 27.26
CA ALA A 52 -6.82 -4.72 28.06
C ALA A 52 -5.78 -4.82 29.20
N GLY A 53 -4.79 -3.92 29.25
CA GLY A 53 -3.73 -3.95 30.26
C GLY A 53 -2.69 -5.06 30.01
N ALA A 54 -2.44 -5.41 28.75
CA ALA A 54 -1.44 -6.39 28.38
C ALA A 54 -0.04 -6.02 28.90
N ALA A 55 0.79 -7.05 29.09
CA ALA A 55 2.17 -6.87 29.53
C ALA A 55 2.95 -5.98 28.53
N PRO A 56 3.85 -5.11 29.01
CA PRO A 56 4.63 -4.20 28.16
C PRO A 56 5.40 -4.96 27.07
N GLN A 57 5.95 -6.13 27.38
CA GLN A 57 6.63 -6.99 26.41
C GLN A 57 5.74 -7.44 25.25
N ARG A 58 4.44 -7.72 25.49
CA ARG A 58 3.50 -8.06 24.42
C ARG A 58 3.25 -6.88 23.49
N LEU A 59 3.14 -5.67 24.05
CA LEU A 59 2.99 -4.44 23.27
C LEU A 59 4.26 -4.13 22.46
N GLU A 60 5.44 -4.29 23.07
CA GLU A 60 6.72 -4.11 22.39
C GLU A 60 6.91 -5.09 21.22
N ASP A 61 6.53 -6.36 21.39
CA ASP A 61 6.58 -7.36 20.32
C ASP A 61 5.66 -6.98 19.16
N LEU A 62 4.43 -6.52 19.45
CA LEU A 62 3.49 -6.05 18.43
C LEU A 62 4.00 -4.78 17.72
N VAL A 63 4.59 -3.84 18.45
CA VAL A 63 5.19 -2.62 17.88
C VAL A 63 6.39 -2.97 17.01
N ALA A 64 7.24 -3.91 17.42
CA ALA A 64 8.37 -4.39 16.64
C ALA A 64 7.91 -5.03 15.33
N ARG A 65 6.90 -5.92 15.38
CA ARG A 65 6.29 -6.52 14.19
C ARG A 65 5.68 -5.48 13.25
N ARG A 66 5.00 -4.47 13.80
CA ARG A 66 4.46 -3.34 13.01
C ARG A 66 5.58 -2.57 12.32
N ARG A 67 6.70 -2.31 13.00
CA ARG A 67 7.86 -1.61 12.41
C ARG A 67 8.47 -2.39 11.26
N ALA A 68 8.65 -3.70 11.41
CA ALA A 68 9.12 -4.55 10.32
C ALA A 68 8.21 -4.45 9.07
N CYS A 69 6.89 -4.41 9.27
CA CYS A 69 5.94 -4.23 8.15
C CYS A 69 6.07 -2.86 7.47
N VAL A 70 6.40 -1.80 8.22
CA VAL A 70 6.63 -0.46 7.66
C VAL A 70 7.93 -0.44 6.86
N GLU A 71 8.99 -1.11 7.33
CA GLU A 71 10.24 -1.24 6.57
C GLU A 71 10.06 -2.05 5.29
N ASP A 72 9.29 -3.14 5.33
CA ASP A 72 8.95 -3.90 4.12
C ASP A 72 8.13 -3.06 3.13
N ARG A 73 7.26 -2.17 3.62
CA ARG A 73 6.56 -1.20 2.76
C ARG A 73 7.52 -0.22 2.11
N HIS A 74 8.50 0.30 2.84
CA HIS A 74 9.51 1.20 2.27
C HIS A 74 10.38 0.48 1.24
N ARG A 75 10.68 -0.80 1.47
CA ARG A 75 11.39 -1.63 0.48
C ARG A 75 10.57 -1.85 -0.78
N LEU A 76 9.24 -1.89 -0.70
CA LEU A 76 8.38 -1.98 -1.89
C LEU A 76 8.56 -0.78 -2.84
N GLU A 77 8.86 0.41 -2.32
CA GLU A 77 9.09 1.63 -3.12
C GLU A 77 10.35 1.50 -4.00
N GLU A 78 11.36 0.77 -3.52
CA GLU A 78 12.63 0.53 -4.22
C GLU A 78 12.68 -0.85 -4.91
N ALA A 79 11.67 -1.70 -4.65
CA ALA A 79 11.64 -3.08 -5.11
C ALA A 79 11.21 -3.19 -6.58
N GLY A 80 11.86 -4.12 -7.29
CA GLY A 80 11.39 -4.55 -8.60
C GLY A 80 10.08 -5.33 -8.52
N PRO A 81 9.36 -5.47 -9.65
CA PRO A 81 8.02 -6.08 -9.68
C PRO A 81 7.97 -7.54 -9.23
N GLU A 82 9.06 -8.30 -9.42
CA GLU A 82 9.15 -9.67 -8.91
C GLU A 82 9.15 -9.71 -7.37
N GLU A 83 9.84 -8.78 -6.74
CA GLU A 83 9.93 -8.70 -5.29
C GLU A 83 8.61 -8.15 -4.70
N VAL A 84 7.98 -7.19 -5.38
CA VAL A 84 6.64 -6.71 -5.07
C VAL A 84 5.63 -7.85 -5.05
N ALA A 85 5.64 -8.73 -6.05
CA ALA A 85 4.74 -9.88 -6.12
C ALA A 85 4.99 -10.88 -4.97
N ARG A 86 6.26 -11.13 -4.61
CA ARG A 86 6.64 -12.00 -3.48
C ARG A 86 6.15 -11.43 -2.15
N ILE A 87 6.42 -10.15 -1.89
CA ILE A 87 5.98 -9.46 -0.67
C ILE A 87 4.45 -9.45 -0.59
N THR A 88 3.77 -9.16 -1.71
CA THR A 88 2.31 -9.21 -1.77
C THR A 88 1.77 -10.58 -1.38
N ALA A 89 2.30 -11.66 -1.94
CA ALA A 89 1.87 -13.02 -1.63
C ALA A 89 2.11 -13.38 -0.16
N LEU A 90 3.27 -12.99 0.39
CA LEU A 90 3.62 -13.21 1.79
C LEU A 90 2.65 -12.49 2.73
N TYR A 91 2.40 -11.19 2.48
CA TYR A 91 1.52 -10.39 3.32
C TYR A 91 0.04 -10.74 3.14
N ALA A 92 -0.38 -11.20 1.95
CA ALA A 92 -1.73 -11.70 1.72
C ALA A 92 -1.98 -13.02 2.48
N ALA A 93 -0.98 -13.91 2.54
CA ALA A 93 -1.05 -15.11 3.36
C ALA A 93 -1.13 -14.75 4.85
N ARG A 94 -0.26 -13.86 5.34
CA ARG A 94 -0.32 -13.37 6.72
C ARG A 94 -1.65 -12.72 7.04
N LEU A 95 -2.18 -11.86 6.16
CA LEU A 95 -3.45 -11.20 6.40
C LEU A 95 -4.58 -12.22 6.56
N LYS A 96 -4.61 -13.28 5.73
CA LYS A 96 -5.55 -14.38 5.91
C LYS A 96 -5.38 -15.07 7.27
N GLU A 97 -4.15 -15.32 7.72
CA GLU A 97 -3.91 -15.91 9.05
C GLU A 97 -4.35 -14.98 10.20
N LEU A 98 -4.27 -13.67 10.01
CA LEU A 98 -4.69 -12.67 10.99
C LEU A 98 -6.20 -12.38 10.97
N GLU A 99 -6.84 -12.53 9.82
CA GLU A 99 -8.29 -12.36 9.61
C GLU A 99 -9.08 -13.63 9.94
N VAL A 100 -8.49 -14.82 9.77
CA VAL A 100 -9.04 -16.04 10.35
C VAL A 100 -8.91 -15.89 11.86
N PRO A 101 -10.01 -15.80 12.62
CA PRO A 101 -9.92 -15.86 14.07
C PRO A 101 -9.38 -17.25 14.38
N GLY A 102 -8.08 -17.35 14.64
CA GLY A 102 -7.50 -18.56 15.20
C GLY A 102 -8.36 -18.94 16.40
N PRO A 103 -8.82 -20.20 16.50
CA PRO A 103 -9.57 -20.65 17.67
C PRO A 103 -8.67 -20.38 18.88
N GLN A 104 -9.17 -19.52 19.75
CA GLN A 104 -8.49 -19.08 20.98
C GLN A 104 -8.35 -20.26 21.94
#